data_AF-A0A2V8Z1N8-F1
#
_entry.id   AF-A0A2V8Z1N8-F1
#
_cell.length_a   1.000
_cell.length_b   1.000
_cell.length_c   1.000
_cell.angle_alpha   90.00
_cell.angle_beta   90.00
_cell.angle_gamma   90.00
#
_symmetry.space_group_name_H-M   'P 1'
#
loop_
_entity.id
_entity.type
_entity.pdbx_description
1 polymer ?
#
loop_
_entity_poly.entity_id
_entity_poly.type
_entity_poly.pdbx_seq_one_letter_code
_entity_poly.pdbx_strand_id
1 'polypeptide(L)'
;MPSAFCSSDSLTGLANHRRLFDALHAEICRFKRTKREFSLVLLDLDGLKKINDRYGHLAGDRALCRLAHILADRSRSVDTAARQGGDEFALVLPETGIVAATLVAHRICDLAAKDAEEPRLSVSVGVVSYTKDADTIGTMVRAADQALYAIKLAKAARVS
;
A
#
# COMPACT_ATOMS: atom_id res chain seq x y z
N MET A 1 -2.03 -31.37 -14.00
CA MET A 1 -2.02 -30.57 -12.76
C MET A 1 -1.91 -29.11 -13.18
N PRO A 2 -2.89 -28.23 -12.93
CA PRO A 2 -2.71 -26.81 -13.20
C PRO A 2 -1.66 -26.27 -12.21
N SER A 3 -0.66 -25.57 -12.72
CA SER A 3 0.29 -24.82 -11.90
C SER A 3 -0.48 -23.87 -10.98
N ALA A 4 -0.21 -23.94 -9.68
CA ALA A 4 -0.78 -23.01 -8.71
C ALA A 4 -0.40 -21.58 -9.13
N PHE A 5 -1.38 -20.81 -9.60
CA PHE A 5 -1.21 -19.38 -9.87
C PHE A 5 -0.97 -18.69 -8.52
N CYS A 6 0.30 -18.47 -8.18
CA CYS A 6 0.68 -17.83 -6.92
C CYS A 6 0.01 -16.45 -6.85
N SER A 7 -0.93 -16.29 -5.92
CA SER A 7 -1.71 -15.05 -5.72
C SER A 7 -1.11 -14.16 -4.62
N SER A 8 0.11 -14.49 -4.19
CA SER A 8 0.85 -13.84 -3.13
C SER A 8 2.26 -13.49 -3.60
N ASP A 9 2.83 -12.43 -3.03
CA ASP A 9 4.23 -12.09 -3.16
C ASP A 9 5.08 -13.08 -2.36
N SER A 10 6.14 -13.62 -2.96
CA SER A 10 6.95 -14.69 -2.37
C SER A 10 7.81 -14.23 -1.20
N LEU A 11 8.14 -12.94 -1.13
CA LEU A 11 8.96 -12.39 -0.04
C LEU A 11 8.10 -12.05 1.17
N THR A 12 6.98 -11.36 0.95
CA THR A 12 6.18 -10.74 2.02
C THR A 12 4.94 -11.53 2.40
N GLY A 13 4.49 -12.48 1.56
CA GLY A 13 3.25 -13.22 1.76
C GLY A 13 1.97 -12.42 1.50
N LEU A 14 2.06 -11.11 1.25
CA LEU A 14 0.92 -10.26 0.90
C LEU A 14 0.36 -10.63 -0.47
N ALA A 15 -0.80 -10.08 -0.83
CA ALA A 15 -1.30 -10.16 -2.20
C ALA A 15 -0.26 -9.60 -3.19
N ASN A 16 -0.14 -10.21 -4.36
CA ASN A 16 0.69 -9.65 -5.43
C ASN A 16 -0.09 -8.62 -6.26
N HIS A 17 0.61 -7.97 -7.19
CA HIS A 17 0.03 -7.00 -8.12
C HIS A 17 -1.25 -7.50 -8.81
N ARG A 18 -1.28 -8.76 -9.26
CA ARG A 18 -2.48 -9.32 -9.93
C ARG A 18 -3.68 -9.35 -8.98
N ARG A 19 -3.49 -9.89 -7.77
CA ARG A 19 -4.56 -9.98 -6.78
C ARG A 19 -5.04 -8.60 -6.29
N LEU A 20 -4.16 -7.58 -6.28
CA LEU A 20 -4.55 -6.20 -6.03
C LEU A 20 -5.54 -5.69 -7.07
N PHE A 21 -5.24 -5.88 -8.36
CA PHE A 21 -6.13 -5.44 -9.44
C PHE A 21 -7.45 -6.20 -9.43
N ASP A 22 -7.44 -7.50 -9.16
CA ASP A 22 -8.65 -8.30 -9.00
C ASP A 22 -9.53 -7.76 -7.86
N ALA A 23 -8.93 -7.36 -6.73
CA ALA A 23 -9.64 -6.74 -5.61
C ALA A 23 -10.25 -5.37 -5.98
N LEU A 24 -9.49 -4.52 -6.68
CA LEU A 24 -9.99 -3.22 -7.16
C LEU A 24 -11.16 -3.39 -8.14
N HIS A 25 -11.08 -4.33 -9.07
CA HIS A 25 -12.17 -4.65 -9.98
C HIS A 25 -13.43 -5.13 -9.22
N ALA A 26 -13.24 -6.01 -8.23
CA ALA A 26 -14.32 -6.49 -7.40
C ALA A 26 -15.01 -5.35 -6.63
N GLU A 27 -14.24 -4.40 -6.07
CA GLU A 27 -14.79 -3.26 -5.33
C GLU A 27 -15.49 -2.25 -6.24
N ILE A 28 -15.05 -2.02 -7.48
CA ILE A 28 -15.83 -1.23 -8.45
C ILE A 28 -17.17 -1.90 -8.75
N CYS A 29 -17.18 -3.22 -8.97
CA CYS A 29 -18.43 -3.96 -9.18
C CYS A 29 -19.35 -3.87 -7.94
N ARG A 30 -18.78 -3.94 -6.73
CA ARG A 30 -19.52 -3.75 -5.47
C ARG A 30 -20.08 -2.34 -5.35
N PHE A 31 -19.29 -1.31 -5.67
CA PHE A 31 -19.70 0.09 -5.66
C PHE A 31 -20.88 0.32 -6.59
N LYS A 32 -20.83 -0.18 -7.83
CA LYS A 32 -21.93 -0.03 -8.80
C LYS A 32 -23.27 -0.54 -8.27
N ARG A 33 -23.25 -1.63 -7.49
CA ARG A 33 -24.45 -2.25 -6.89
C ARG A 33 -24.89 -1.59 -5.58
N THR A 34 -23.96 -1.20 -4.74
CA THR A 34 -24.25 -0.82 -3.34
C THR A 34 -24.12 0.68 -3.07
N LYS A 35 -23.45 1.41 -3.97
CA LYS A 35 -23.02 2.80 -3.82
C LYS A 35 -22.18 3.06 -2.56
N ARG A 36 -21.58 2.01 -1.98
CA ARG A 36 -20.64 2.11 -0.87
C ARG A 36 -19.26 2.41 -1.43
N GLU A 37 -18.72 3.57 -1.07
CA GLU A 37 -17.37 3.99 -1.42
C GLU A 37 -16.30 3.02 -0.91
N PHE A 38 -15.14 3.03 -1.54
CA PHE A 38 -13.96 2.32 -1.09
C PHE A 38 -12.73 3.19 -1.34
N SER A 39 -11.62 2.89 -0.65
CA SER A 39 -10.39 3.65 -0.80
C SER A 39 -9.21 2.79 -1.24
N LEU A 40 -8.28 3.43 -1.93
CA LEU A 40 -6.95 2.89 -2.25
C LEU A 40 -5.92 3.73 -1.51
N VAL A 41 -5.05 3.04 -0.78
CA VAL A 41 -3.84 3.61 -0.21
C VAL A 41 -2.66 3.02 -0.98
N LEU A 42 -1.82 3.87 -1.55
CA LEU A 42 -0.52 3.49 -2.07
C LEU A 42 0.55 3.87 -1.05
N LEU A 43 1.50 2.97 -0.85
CA LEU A 43 2.58 3.15 0.12
C LEU A 43 3.93 2.85 -0.54
N ASP A 44 4.95 3.56 -0.11
CA ASP A 44 6.32 3.38 -0.54
C ASP A 44 7.26 3.36 0.68
N LEU A 45 8.11 2.34 0.77
CA LEU A 45 9.16 2.28 1.79
C LEU A 45 10.32 3.20 1.39
N ASP A 46 10.42 4.34 2.07
CA ASP A 46 11.39 5.37 1.70
C ASP A 46 12.83 4.87 1.88
N GLY A 47 13.63 5.02 0.83
CA GLY A 47 15.07 4.81 0.92
C GLY A 47 15.49 3.35 1.01
N LEU A 48 14.69 2.40 0.50
CA LEU A 48 15.08 0.99 0.42
C LEU A 48 16.46 0.79 -0.21
N LYS A 49 16.80 1.56 -1.26
CA LYS A 49 18.15 1.53 -1.84
C LYS A 49 19.25 1.88 -0.83
N LYS A 50 19.06 2.94 -0.02
CA LYS A 50 20.03 3.35 1.01
C LYS A 50 20.14 2.29 2.11
N ILE A 51 19.03 1.63 2.45
CA ILE A 51 19.02 0.49 3.36
C ILE A 51 19.86 -0.65 2.79
N ASN A 52 19.63 -1.03 1.53
CA ASN A 52 20.40 -2.08 0.86
C ASN A 52 21.88 -1.76 0.78
N ASP A 53 22.23 -0.52 0.41
CA ASP A 53 23.61 -0.08 0.27
C ASP A 53 24.35 -0.06 1.63
N ARG A 54 23.66 0.25 2.73
CA ARG A 54 24.26 0.36 4.07
C ARG A 54 24.27 -0.95 4.86
N TYR A 55 23.19 -1.73 4.77
CA TYR A 55 22.96 -2.91 5.62
C TYR A 55 22.90 -4.23 4.83
N GLY A 56 22.96 -4.16 3.50
CA GLY A 56 22.85 -5.31 2.60
C GLY A 56 21.41 -5.67 2.24
N HIS A 57 21.24 -6.42 1.15
CA HIS A 57 19.94 -6.80 0.62
C HIS A 57 19.07 -7.60 1.59
N LEU A 58 19.68 -8.46 2.42
CA LEU A 58 18.94 -9.22 3.44
C LEU A 58 18.25 -8.31 4.48
N ALA A 59 18.86 -7.16 4.79
CA ALA A 59 18.27 -6.18 5.68
C ALA A 59 17.14 -5.40 5.00
N GLY A 60 17.26 -5.12 3.69
CA GLY A 60 16.18 -4.54 2.91
C GLY A 60 14.99 -5.49 2.76
N ASP A 61 15.23 -6.76 2.49
CA ASP A 61 14.21 -7.80 2.46
C ASP A 61 13.48 -7.89 3.81
N ARG A 62 14.23 -7.84 4.91
CA ARG A 62 13.63 -7.79 6.25
C ARG A 62 12.80 -6.53 6.48
N ALA A 63 13.26 -5.36 6.02
CA ALA A 63 12.51 -4.11 6.12
C ALA A 63 11.17 -4.19 5.36
N LEU A 64 11.18 -4.78 4.16
CA LEU A 64 9.98 -5.05 3.37
C LEU A 64 9.03 -6.01 4.09
N CYS A 65 9.54 -7.10 4.67
CA CYS A 65 8.73 -8.04 5.44
C CYS A 65 8.14 -7.39 6.72
N ARG A 66 8.88 -6.51 7.40
CA ARG A 66 8.38 -5.78 8.58
C ARG A 66 7.23 -4.85 8.21
N LEU A 67 7.37 -4.08 7.12
CA LEU A 67 6.27 -3.26 6.62
C LEU A 67 5.07 -4.13 6.22
N ALA A 68 5.31 -5.26 5.56
CA ALA A 68 4.26 -6.19 5.19
C ALA A 68 3.49 -6.76 6.40
N HIS A 69 4.19 -7.11 7.49
CA HIS A 69 3.55 -7.54 8.74
C HIS A 69 2.70 -6.43 9.34
N ILE A 70 3.19 -5.18 9.38
CA ILE A 70 2.40 -4.03 9.85
C ILE A 70 1.13 -3.88 9.02
N LEU A 71 1.21 -4.03 7.69
CA LEU A 71 0.05 -3.95 6.80
C LEU A 71 -0.93 -5.09 7.08
N ALA A 72 -0.45 -6.34 7.17
CA ALA A 72 -1.28 -7.51 7.42
C ALA A 72 -2.02 -7.41 8.77
N ASP A 73 -1.32 -7.05 9.84
CA ASP A 73 -1.88 -6.97 11.20
C ASP A 73 -2.90 -5.83 11.38
N ARG A 74 -2.81 -4.79 10.53
CA ARG A 74 -3.73 -3.64 10.56
C ARG A 74 -4.85 -3.72 9.54
N SER A 75 -4.80 -4.70 8.65
CA SER A 75 -5.84 -4.99 7.68
C SER A 75 -6.96 -5.81 8.32
N ARG A 76 -8.21 -5.44 8.05
CA ARG A 76 -9.38 -6.28 8.33
C ARG A 76 -9.38 -7.45 7.35
N SER A 77 -10.17 -8.48 7.65
CA SER A 77 -10.34 -9.64 6.75
C SER A 77 -10.89 -9.27 5.36
N VAL A 78 -11.56 -8.12 5.24
CA VAL A 78 -12.11 -7.60 3.98
C VAL A 78 -11.13 -6.69 3.24
N ASP A 79 -10.12 -6.17 3.93
CA ASP A 79 -9.11 -5.30 3.33
C ASP A 79 -8.13 -6.15 2.52
N THR A 80 -7.56 -5.57 1.46
CA THR A 80 -6.54 -6.25 0.66
C THR A 80 -5.23 -5.49 0.75
N ALA A 81 -4.28 -6.01 1.53
CA ALA A 81 -2.90 -5.57 1.54
C ALA A 81 -2.10 -6.31 0.45
N ALA A 82 -1.40 -5.56 -0.39
CA ALA A 82 -0.64 -6.08 -1.51
C ALA A 82 0.74 -5.44 -1.61
N ARG A 83 1.70 -6.19 -2.15
CA ARG A 83 2.97 -5.66 -2.66
C ARG A 83 2.91 -5.63 -4.18
N GLN A 84 3.16 -4.46 -4.76
CA GLN A 84 3.16 -4.29 -6.20
C GLN A 84 4.50 -4.74 -6.81
N GLY A 85 5.60 -4.43 -6.12
CA GLY A 85 6.97 -4.76 -6.51
C GLY A 85 7.94 -3.79 -5.84
N GLY A 86 9.24 -4.13 -5.79
CA GLY A 86 10.24 -3.24 -5.17
C GLY A 86 9.89 -2.87 -3.73
N ASP A 87 9.78 -1.57 -3.47
CA ASP A 87 9.38 -0.90 -2.22
C ASP A 87 7.90 -0.46 -2.20
N GLU A 88 7.12 -0.80 -3.22
CA GLU A 88 5.74 -0.32 -3.39
C GLU A 88 4.70 -1.32 -2.87
N PHE A 89 3.79 -0.79 -2.05
CA PHE A 89 2.67 -1.51 -1.44
C PHE A 89 1.35 -0.80 -1.71
N ALA A 90 0.25 -1.54 -1.54
CA ALA A 90 -1.09 -1.00 -1.67
C ALA A 90 -2.04 -1.60 -0.63
N LEU A 91 -3.06 -0.83 -0.27
CA LEU A 91 -4.16 -1.24 0.58
C LEU A 91 -5.49 -0.89 -0.11
N VAL A 92 -6.32 -1.88 -0.38
CA VAL A 92 -7.72 -1.66 -0.77
C VAL A 92 -8.57 -1.76 0.48
N LEU A 93 -9.35 -0.70 0.74
CA LEU A 93 -10.20 -0.56 1.92
C LEU A 93 -11.66 -0.48 1.47
N PRO A 94 -12.39 -1.62 1.41
CA PRO A 94 -13.81 -1.63 1.12
C PRO A 94 -14.61 -0.80 2.12
N GLU A 95 -15.69 -0.17 1.67
CA GLU A 95 -16.65 0.54 2.54
C GLU A 95 -15.99 1.59 3.44
N THR A 96 -14.92 2.21 2.94
CA THR A 96 -14.09 3.15 3.68
C THR A 96 -13.88 4.41 2.86
N GLY A 97 -14.35 5.53 3.38
CA GLY A 97 -14.15 6.86 2.80
C GLY A 97 -12.80 7.50 3.10
N ILE A 98 -12.55 8.65 2.49
CA ILE A 98 -11.24 9.32 2.47
C ILE A 98 -10.70 9.63 3.86
N VAL A 99 -11.57 10.08 4.77
CA VAL A 99 -11.20 10.45 6.14
C VAL A 99 -10.71 9.23 6.93
N ALA A 100 -11.47 8.13 6.87
CA ALA A 100 -11.12 6.90 7.56
C ALA A 100 -9.88 6.23 6.93
N ALA A 101 -9.77 6.24 5.60
CA ALA A 101 -8.60 5.72 4.89
C ALA A 101 -7.33 6.50 5.23
N THR A 102 -7.42 7.83 5.35
CA THR A 102 -6.29 8.69 5.76
C THR A 102 -5.85 8.36 7.19
N LEU A 103 -6.79 8.13 8.10
CA LEU A 103 -6.47 7.72 9.48
C LEU A 103 -5.75 6.37 9.52
N VAL A 104 -6.19 5.40 8.71
CA VAL A 104 -5.51 4.09 8.56
C VAL A 104 -4.09 4.29 8.03
N ALA A 105 -3.92 5.09 6.98
CA ALA A 105 -2.61 5.38 6.40
C ALA A 105 -1.66 6.04 7.41
N HIS A 106 -2.11 7.06 8.15
CA HIS A 106 -1.31 7.70 9.20
C HIS A 106 -0.91 6.72 10.30
N ARG A 107 -1.83 5.85 10.73
CA ARG A 107 -1.54 4.83 11.74
C ARG A 107 -0.47 3.84 11.26
N ILE A 108 -0.48 3.47 9.98
CA ILE A 108 0.56 2.63 9.38
C ILE A 108 1.92 3.35 9.41
N CYS A 109 1.96 4.63 9.00
CA CYS A 109 3.19 5.43 9.07
C CYS A 109 3.74 5.52 10.49
N ASP A 110 2.88 5.79 11.48
CA ASP A 110 3.27 5.89 12.88
C ASP A 110 3.83 4.57 13.42
N LEU A 111 3.23 3.44 13.04
CA LEU A 111 3.70 2.12 13.45
C LEU A 111 5.03 1.77 12.81
N ALA A 112 5.20 2.07 11.52
CA ALA A 112 6.47 1.87 10.83
C ALA A 112 7.59 2.72 11.46
N ALA A 113 7.30 3.99 11.78
CA ALA A 113 8.27 4.88 12.43
C ALA A 113 8.61 4.47 13.87
N LYS A 114 7.65 3.90 14.61
CA LYS A 114 7.85 3.41 15.99
C LYS A 114 8.54 2.05 16.05
N ASP A 115 8.65 1.35 14.93
CA ASP A 115 9.35 0.08 14.88
C ASP A 115 10.82 0.28 15.32
N ALA A 116 11.19 -0.45 16.38
CA ALA A 116 12.45 -0.28 17.10
C ALA A 116 13.61 -1.01 16.44
N GLU A 117 13.34 -1.94 15.52
CA GLU A 117 14.36 -2.70 14.83
C GLU A 117 15.08 -1.84 13.77
N GLU A 118 16.39 -2.01 13.65
CA GLU A 118 17.20 -1.40 12.58
C GLU A 118 17.15 -2.27 11.31
N PRO A 119 17.03 -1.70 10.11
CA PRO A 119 16.95 -0.26 9.81
C PRO A 119 15.58 0.33 10.19
N ARG A 120 15.56 1.60 10.60
CA ARG A 120 14.31 2.34 10.84
C ARG A 120 13.50 2.47 9.56
N LEU A 121 12.20 2.21 9.67
CA LEU A 121 11.28 2.31 8.54
C LEU A 121 10.75 3.75 8.44
N SER A 122 10.61 4.21 7.20
CA SER A 122 9.90 5.44 6.88
C SER A 122 9.04 5.17 5.66
N VAL A 123 7.79 5.59 5.71
CA VAL A 123 6.82 5.28 4.67
C VAL A 123 6.18 6.57 4.17
N SER A 124 6.10 6.70 2.85
CA SER A 124 5.30 7.72 2.18
C SER A 124 3.98 7.08 1.72
N VAL A 125 2.87 7.83 1.83
CA VAL A 125 1.53 7.32 1.52
C VAL A 125 0.74 8.28 0.64
N GLY A 126 -0.01 7.74 -0.32
CA GLY A 126 -1.00 8.45 -1.12
C GLY A 126 -2.37 7.78 -0.95
N VAL A 127 -3.41 8.58 -0.69
CA VAL A 127 -4.76 8.06 -0.41
C VAL A 127 -5.76 8.66 -1.39
N VAL A 128 -6.64 7.82 -1.93
CA VAL A 128 -7.78 8.24 -2.75
C VAL A 128 -9.01 7.39 -2.43
N SER A 129 -10.19 7.96 -2.61
CA SER A 129 -11.46 7.24 -2.48
C SER A 129 -12.22 7.25 -3.79
N TYR A 130 -12.81 6.11 -4.12
CA TYR A 130 -13.71 5.95 -5.25
C TYR A 130 -15.13 6.30 -4.80
N THR A 131 -15.65 7.41 -5.33
CA THR A 131 -16.94 7.99 -4.88
C THR A 131 -17.94 8.19 -6.00
N LYS A 132 -17.54 8.04 -7.27
CA LYS A 132 -18.40 8.30 -8.44
C LYS A 132 -18.25 7.21 -9.49
N ASP A 133 -19.36 6.85 -10.13
CA ASP A 133 -19.39 5.76 -11.14
C ASP A 133 -18.55 6.03 -12.40
N ALA A 134 -18.19 7.29 -12.68
CA ALA A 134 -17.38 7.67 -13.84
C ALA A 134 -15.88 7.41 -13.66
N ASP A 135 -15.44 7.10 -12.44
CA ASP A 135 -14.04 6.83 -12.16
C ASP A 135 -13.64 5.43 -12.67
N THR A 136 -12.40 5.27 -13.12
CA THR A 136 -11.82 3.97 -13.53
C THR A 136 -10.70 3.58 -12.57
N ILE A 137 -10.29 2.31 -12.58
CA ILE A 137 -9.11 1.88 -11.82
C ILE A 137 -7.89 2.72 -12.23
N GLY A 138 -7.70 2.96 -13.54
CA GLY A 138 -6.57 3.74 -14.03
C GLY A 138 -6.58 5.18 -13.51
N THR A 139 -7.74 5.84 -13.44
CA THR A 139 -7.83 7.20 -12.88
C THR A 139 -7.61 7.22 -11.37
N MET A 140 -8.11 6.20 -10.65
CA MET A 140 -7.92 6.05 -9.21
C MET A 140 -6.45 5.80 -8.84
N VAL A 141 -5.79 4.84 -9.50
CA VAL A 141 -4.36 4.54 -9.28
C VAL A 141 -3.52 5.77 -9.58
N ARG A 142 -3.74 6.44 -10.72
CA ARG A 142 -3.03 7.69 -11.06
C ARG A 142 -3.20 8.79 -10.02
N ALA A 143 -4.40 8.95 -9.46
CA ALA A 143 -4.64 9.95 -8.42
C ALA A 143 -3.92 9.60 -7.12
N ALA A 144 -3.91 8.32 -6.74
CA ALA A 144 -3.15 7.85 -5.59
C ALA A 144 -1.64 8.02 -5.77
N ASP A 145 -1.10 7.74 -6.96
CA ASP A 145 0.30 7.97 -7.31
C ASP A 145 0.67 9.44 -7.23
N GLN A 146 -0.18 10.34 -7.74
CA GLN A 146 0.04 11.78 -7.64
C GLN A 146 0.06 12.26 -6.19
N ALA A 147 -0.84 11.74 -5.35
CA ALA A 147 -0.84 12.04 -3.92
C ALA A 147 0.43 11.54 -3.24
N LEU A 148 0.86 10.31 -3.53
CA LEU A 148 2.10 9.72 -3.01
C LEU A 148 3.33 10.53 -3.44
N TYR A 149 3.40 10.91 -4.71
CA TYR A 149 4.49 11.70 -5.27
C TYR A 149 4.60 13.08 -4.61
N ALA A 150 3.46 13.75 -4.36
CA ALA A 150 3.44 15.02 -3.66
C ALA A 150 4.01 14.92 -2.23
N ILE A 151 3.71 13.82 -1.52
CA ILE A 151 4.29 13.55 -0.19
C ILE A 151 5.79 13.31 -0.27
N LYS A 152 6.27 12.51 -1.24
CA LYS A 152 7.71 12.28 -1.43
C LYS A 152 8.48 13.57 -1.71
N LEU A 153 7.92 14.45 -2.55
CA LEU A 153 8.51 15.77 -2.83
C LEU A 153 8.56 16.65 -1.58
N ALA A 154 7.46 16.74 -0.83
CA ALA A 154 7.40 17.52 0.41
C ALA A 154 8.41 17.01 1.46
N LYS A 155 8.63 15.69 1.52
CA LYS A 155 9.61 15.07 2.41
C LYS A 155 11.04 15.36 1.99
N ALA A 156 11.35 15.28 0.68
CA ALA A 156 12.65 15.63 0.15
C ALA A 156 13.02 17.10 0.46
N ALA A 157 12.07 18.03 0.31
CA ALA A 157 12.26 19.45 0.61
C ALA A 157 12.48 19.76 2.10
N ARG A 158 12.15 18.85 3.02
CA ARG A 158 12.41 19.00 4.47
C ARG A 158 13.77 18.45 4.91
N VAL A 159 14.41 17.65 4.05
CA VAL A 159 15.70 16.99 4.33
C VAL A 159 16.85 17.72 3.64
N SER A 160 16.55 18.54 2.62
CA SER A 160 17.46 19.53 2.02
C SER A 160 17.57 20.80 2.85
#